data_AF-A0A6A0IIC7-F1
#
_entry.id   AF-A0A6A0IIC7-F1
#
_cell.length_a   1.000
_cell.length_b   1.000
_cell.length_c   1.000
_cell.angle_alpha   90.00
_cell.angle_beta   90.00
_cell.angle_gamma   90.00
#
_symmetry.space_group_name_H-M   'P 1'
#
loop_
_entity.id
_entity.type
_entity.pdbx_description
1 polymer ?
#
loop_
_entity_poly.entity_id
_entity_poly.type
_entity_poly.pdbx_seq_one_letter_code
_entity_poly.pdbx_strand_id
1 'polypeptide(L)'
;MVLASVAFGAPAADVPFPVVDTGQVLCYGTNAAIPCPAAGQPFHGQDAQDAGRASSYTVSGDGLTVLDGVTGLTWQRSPDTDGDGSLTAADKLSWTGAQARPAALNAARFGGHSDWRLPTIKELYSLIDFRGTDPSFFSGDTSGLTPFIDTTVFGFAYGAPPERVIDSQYASSTLYVGGTGTSGSQKLFGVNFADGRIKGYDLTMPDGAEKTFFVQCVRGNPSYGANRFADNGDQTVTDAATGLTWAKADSGAAMTWQEALAWAEARNAEGYLGHSDWRLPDAKELQSLLDYARSPDSTGSAAIDPVFVVTPITNEGGKADFPWYWASTTHASDNGSGASGVYLCFGRCGGWMKATPSAACYTWTDVHGAGAQRGDPKTPAGRATIGTACNGGTAYGRGPQGDVQRGANFVRLVRGAGGSAGETCTADETTLCLYGGRFRVQAAFTDYSGTAGTGRAQALTTDSGYFWFFDADNVELLAKMVNGCSYGSRLGVYVGGLTDVETTIRVTDTRDGTTREYTKPLGERFTMISDAPFSCP
;
A
#
# COMPACT_ATOMS: atom_id res chain seq x y z
N MET A 1 45.72 23.88 -9.52
CA MET A 1 44.82 22.74 -9.68
C MET A 1 43.68 22.94 -8.68
N VAL A 2 42.53 23.42 -9.16
CA VAL A 2 41.37 23.71 -8.32
C VAL A 2 40.66 22.39 -8.05
N LEU A 3 40.68 21.93 -6.80
CA LEU A 3 39.87 20.81 -6.35
C LEU A 3 38.43 21.30 -6.24
N ALA A 4 37.59 20.92 -7.21
CA ALA A 4 36.15 21.07 -7.09
C ALA A 4 35.65 20.03 -6.08
N SER A 5 35.27 20.49 -4.89
CA SER A 5 34.52 19.70 -3.93
C SER A 5 33.13 19.41 -4.50
N VAL A 6 32.88 18.16 -4.88
CA VAL A 6 31.53 17.69 -5.19
C VAL A 6 30.77 17.61 -3.87
N ALA A 7 29.83 18.54 -3.68
CA ALA A 7 28.86 18.43 -2.61
C ALA A 7 27.94 17.25 -2.94
N PHE A 8 28.03 16.20 -2.13
CA PHE A 8 27.07 15.10 -2.17
C PHE A 8 25.71 15.66 -1.73
N GLY A 9 24.68 15.40 -2.55
CA GLY A 9 23.30 15.73 -2.22
C GLY A 9 22.93 15.12 -0.87
N ALA A 10 22.19 15.88 -0.06
CA ALA A 10 21.71 15.41 1.23
C ALA A 10 20.94 14.09 1.06
N PRO A 11 21.06 13.13 2.00
CA PRO A 11 20.13 12.01 2.05
C PRO A 11 18.69 12.56 2.04
N ALA A 12 17.80 11.91 1.29
CA ALA A 12 16.39 12.22 1.32
C ALA A 12 15.92 12.34 2.78
N ALA A 13 15.23 13.44 3.09
CA ALA A 13 14.79 13.71 4.45
C ALA A 13 13.98 12.54 5.01
N ASP A 14 14.27 12.16 6.25
CA ASP A 14 13.45 11.26 7.05
C ASP A 14 12.11 11.98 7.28
N VAL A 15 11.13 11.73 6.41
CA VAL A 15 9.82 12.40 6.47
C VAL A 15 9.03 11.85 7.67
N PRO A 16 8.26 12.67 8.40
CA PRO A 16 7.60 12.24 9.64
C PRO A 16 6.41 11.28 9.42
N PHE A 17 5.87 11.21 8.21
CA PHE A 17 4.77 10.32 7.82
C PHE A 17 5.16 9.55 6.53
N PRO A 18 6.16 8.66 6.58
CA PRO A 18 6.56 7.88 5.42
C PRO A 18 5.48 6.84 5.12
N VAL A 19 4.91 6.90 3.92
CA VAL A 19 3.85 5.95 3.52
C VAL A 19 4.49 4.63 3.12
N VAL A 20 4.19 3.58 3.87
CA VAL A 20 4.57 2.21 3.53
C VAL A 20 3.77 1.72 2.33
N ASP A 21 4.41 0.94 1.46
CA ASP A 21 3.83 0.32 0.27
C ASP A 21 2.69 -0.64 0.61
N THR A 22 1.78 -0.88 -0.33
CA THR A 22 0.66 -1.81 -0.13
C THR A 22 1.09 -3.27 -0.14
N GLY A 23 2.24 -3.59 -0.72
CA GLY A 23 2.75 -4.93 -0.96
C GLY A 23 2.18 -5.60 -2.22
N GLN A 24 1.29 -4.94 -2.98
CA GLN A 24 0.65 -5.56 -4.14
C GLN A 24 1.67 -5.81 -5.27
N VAL A 25 1.88 -7.09 -5.63
CA VAL A 25 2.87 -7.49 -6.65
C VAL A 25 2.24 -7.97 -7.97
N LEU A 26 0.92 -8.06 -8.03
CA LEU A 26 0.19 -8.54 -9.21
C LEU A 26 -0.56 -7.39 -9.88
N CYS A 27 -0.54 -7.40 -11.21
CA CYS A 27 -1.43 -6.57 -12.01
C CYS A 27 -2.72 -7.32 -12.33
N TYR A 28 -3.80 -6.57 -12.52
CA TYR A 28 -5.14 -7.08 -12.74
C TYR A 28 -5.82 -6.37 -13.90
N GLY A 29 -6.55 -7.13 -14.71
CA GLY A 29 -7.52 -6.56 -15.65
C GLY A 29 -8.84 -6.25 -14.93
N THR A 30 -9.94 -6.29 -15.67
CA THR A 30 -11.28 -6.07 -15.11
C THR A 30 -11.68 -7.09 -14.05
N ASN A 31 -11.26 -8.36 -14.17
CA ASN A 31 -11.78 -9.46 -13.35
C ASN A 31 -10.72 -10.37 -12.71
N ALA A 32 -9.51 -10.44 -13.28
CA ALA A 32 -8.51 -11.44 -12.91
C ALA A 32 -7.10 -10.85 -13.02
N ALA A 33 -6.14 -11.54 -12.40
CA ALA A 33 -4.73 -11.22 -12.54
C ALA A 33 -4.28 -11.34 -14.00
N ILE A 34 -3.39 -10.46 -14.42
CA ILE A 34 -2.78 -10.41 -15.75
C ILE A 34 -1.27 -10.15 -15.61
N PRO A 35 -0.45 -10.47 -16.63
CA PRO A 35 0.89 -9.92 -16.71
C PRO A 35 0.83 -8.39 -16.65
N CYS A 36 1.76 -7.76 -15.95
CA CYS A 36 1.79 -6.30 -15.83
C CYS A 36 1.93 -5.63 -17.21
N PRO A 37 0.95 -4.80 -17.63
CA PRO A 37 0.95 -4.22 -18.98
C PRO A 37 2.09 -3.23 -19.18
N ALA A 38 2.64 -3.18 -20.40
CA ALA A 38 3.62 -2.16 -20.78
C ALA A 38 2.94 -0.79 -20.95
N ALA A 39 3.72 0.29 -20.94
CA ALA A 39 3.22 1.64 -21.17
C ALA A 39 2.39 1.74 -22.47
N GLY A 40 1.27 2.44 -22.42
CA GLY A 40 0.30 2.57 -23.50
C GLY A 40 -0.64 1.37 -23.69
N GLN A 41 -0.49 0.29 -22.91
CA GLN A 41 -1.44 -0.83 -22.92
C GLN A 41 -2.56 -0.64 -21.89
N PRO A 42 -3.76 -1.20 -22.13
CA PRO A 42 -4.84 -1.19 -21.15
C PRO A 42 -4.36 -1.69 -19.77
N PHE A 43 -4.74 -0.96 -18.73
CA PHE A 43 -4.40 -1.24 -17.33
C PHE A 43 -2.91 -1.06 -16.98
N HIS A 44 -2.12 -0.30 -17.73
CA HIS A 44 -0.79 0.15 -17.28
C HIS A 44 -0.88 1.18 -16.15
N GLY A 45 0.10 1.22 -15.24
CA GLY A 45 0.19 2.21 -14.14
C GLY A 45 -0.51 1.77 -12.84
N GLN A 46 -0.62 0.46 -12.61
CA GLN A 46 -1.18 -0.10 -11.38
C GLN A 46 -0.17 -0.06 -10.24
N ASP A 47 -0.67 -0.25 -9.01
CA ASP A 47 0.12 -0.33 -7.78
C ASP A 47 1.37 -1.22 -7.92
N ALA A 48 1.21 -2.44 -8.45
CA ALA A 48 2.32 -3.38 -8.66
C ALA A 48 3.41 -2.92 -9.66
N GLN A 49 3.20 -1.80 -10.35
CA GLN A 49 4.14 -1.22 -11.31
C GLN A 49 4.86 0.02 -10.76
N ASP A 50 4.44 0.51 -9.60
CA ASP A 50 5.04 1.64 -8.89
C ASP A 50 5.75 1.11 -7.64
N ALA A 51 6.99 1.53 -7.42
CA ALA A 51 7.75 1.09 -6.25
C ALA A 51 7.52 2.05 -5.06
N GLY A 52 6.87 1.58 -4.00
CA GLY A 52 6.78 2.28 -2.72
C GLY A 52 7.84 1.85 -1.70
N ARG A 53 7.69 2.33 -0.45
CA ARG A 53 8.53 1.87 0.68
C ARG A 53 8.07 0.48 1.13
N ALA A 54 8.75 -0.57 0.67
CA ALA A 54 8.48 -1.93 1.12
C ALA A 54 8.44 -2.02 2.66
N SER A 55 7.50 -2.80 3.19
CA SER A 55 7.40 -3.02 4.64
C SER A 55 8.71 -3.58 5.21
N SER A 56 9.07 -3.14 6.41
CA SER A 56 10.30 -3.55 7.09
C SER A 56 10.00 -3.74 8.56
N TYR A 57 10.01 -4.98 9.05
CA TYR A 57 9.65 -5.30 10.43
C TYR A 57 10.80 -5.95 11.19
N THR A 58 11.03 -5.51 12.42
CA THR A 58 11.99 -6.11 13.35
C THR A 58 11.27 -6.54 14.62
N VAL A 59 11.25 -7.85 14.89
CA VAL A 59 10.69 -8.41 16.12
C VAL A 59 11.69 -8.22 17.27
N SER A 60 11.21 -7.80 18.44
CA SER A 60 12.05 -7.65 19.63
C SER A 60 12.56 -9.00 20.15
N GLY A 61 13.67 -8.99 20.90
CA GLY A 61 14.28 -10.23 21.42
C GLY A 61 13.39 -11.02 22.39
N ASP A 62 12.42 -10.37 23.04
CA ASP A 62 11.39 -11.01 23.86
C ASP A 62 10.16 -11.48 23.07
N GLY A 63 10.10 -11.18 21.76
CA GLY A 63 8.99 -11.54 20.88
C GLY A 63 7.70 -10.77 21.11
N LEU A 64 7.66 -9.78 22.01
CA LEU A 64 6.43 -9.07 22.39
C LEU A 64 6.06 -7.90 21.48
N THR A 65 7.05 -7.33 20.79
CA THR A 65 6.88 -6.10 20.01
C THR A 65 7.48 -6.20 18.62
N VAL A 66 7.00 -5.35 17.72
CA VAL A 66 7.46 -5.26 16.32
C VAL A 66 7.76 -3.80 16.02
N LEU A 67 9.03 -3.47 15.72
CA LEU A 67 9.41 -2.19 15.16
C LEU A 67 9.15 -2.21 13.65
N ASP A 68 8.33 -1.29 13.18
CA ASP A 68 8.19 -0.96 11.76
C ASP A 68 9.28 0.06 11.39
N GLY A 69 10.26 -0.41 10.61
CA GLY A 69 11.40 0.36 10.14
C GLY A 69 11.07 1.39 9.06
N VAL A 70 9.87 1.35 8.48
CA VAL A 70 9.39 2.41 7.58
C VAL A 70 8.75 3.51 8.41
N THR A 71 7.77 3.18 9.23
CA THR A 71 6.93 4.17 9.91
C THR A 71 7.55 4.71 11.21
N GLY A 72 8.55 4.03 11.77
CA GLY A 72 9.11 4.33 13.08
C GLY A 72 8.15 4.02 14.23
N LEU A 73 7.04 3.32 13.95
CA LEU A 73 6.09 2.85 14.95
C LEU A 73 6.57 1.51 15.52
N THR A 74 6.30 1.28 16.81
CA THR A 74 6.49 -0.03 17.43
C THR A 74 5.13 -0.54 17.91
N TRP A 75 4.78 -1.76 17.52
CA TRP A 75 3.49 -2.37 17.74
C TRP A 75 3.59 -3.50 18.78
N GLN A 76 2.50 -3.74 19.52
CA GLN A 76 2.31 -5.07 20.11
C GLN A 76 2.34 -6.11 18.99
N ARG A 77 3.05 -7.22 19.17
CA ARG A 77 3.13 -8.25 18.13
C ARG A 77 1.81 -9.01 17.93
N SER A 78 1.07 -9.22 19.02
CA SER A 78 -0.18 -9.98 19.04
C SER A 78 -1.29 -9.15 19.68
N PRO A 79 -2.55 -9.26 19.19
CA PRO A 79 -3.72 -8.71 19.86
C PRO A 79 -4.22 -9.59 21.03
N ASP A 80 -3.48 -10.64 21.42
CA ASP A 80 -3.77 -11.47 22.59
C ASP A 80 -3.85 -10.58 23.86
N THR A 81 -5.04 -10.55 24.47
CA THR A 81 -5.31 -9.65 25.60
C THR A 81 -5.26 -10.34 26.96
N ASP A 82 -5.43 -11.67 27.01
CA ASP A 82 -5.46 -12.46 28.24
C ASP A 82 -4.20 -13.31 28.48
N GLY A 83 -3.33 -13.43 27.48
CA GLY A 83 -2.00 -14.04 27.55
C GLY A 83 -2.00 -15.57 27.46
N ASP A 84 -3.08 -16.18 26.98
CA ASP A 84 -3.18 -17.63 26.84
C ASP A 84 -2.54 -18.18 25.54
N GLY A 85 -2.12 -17.30 24.63
CA GLY A 85 -1.49 -17.62 23.36
C GLY A 85 -2.46 -18.02 22.23
N SER A 86 -3.77 -17.95 22.47
CA SER A 86 -4.84 -18.33 21.54
C SER A 86 -5.70 -17.13 21.16
N LEU A 87 -5.66 -16.72 19.89
CA LEU A 87 -6.46 -15.60 19.42
C LEU A 87 -7.91 -16.01 19.14
N THR A 88 -8.84 -15.52 19.96
CA THR A 88 -10.27 -15.86 19.87
C THR A 88 -11.17 -14.64 20.05
N ALA A 89 -12.49 -14.84 20.08
CA ALA A 89 -13.44 -13.80 20.43
C ALA A 89 -13.25 -13.27 21.87
N ALA A 90 -12.61 -14.04 22.76
CA ALA A 90 -12.33 -13.62 24.14
C ALA A 90 -11.33 -12.47 24.22
N ASP A 91 -10.45 -12.34 23.21
CA ASP A 91 -9.47 -11.24 23.13
C ASP A 91 -10.07 -9.89 22.71
N LYS A 92 -11.32 -9.91 22.26
CA LYS A 92 -11.95 -8.71 21.74
C LYS A 92 -12.46 -7.86 22.89
N LEU A 93 -12.13 -6.58 22.84
CA LEU A 93 -12.52 -5.59 23.85
C LEU A 93 -13.65 -4.70 23.30
N SER A 94 -14.59 -4.34 24.17
CA SER A 94 -15.53 -3.24 23.86
C SER A 94 -14.76 -1.91 23.76
N TRP A 95 -15.43 -0.86 23.29
CA TRP A 95 -14.79 0.45 23.16
C TRP A 95 -14.13 0.93 24.46
N THR A 96 -14.84 0.81 25.58
CA THR A 96 -14.30 1.15 26.91
C THR A 96 -13.07 0.32 27.26
N GLY A 97 -13.06 -0.98 26.93
CA GLY A 97 -11.91 -1.85 27.12
C GLY A 97 -10.72 -1.46 26.24
N ALA A 98 -10.96 -1.14 24.97
CA ALA A 98 -9.93 -0.67 24.04
C ALA A 98 -9.28 0.64 24.52
N GLN A 99 -10.06 1.56 25.09
CA GLN A 99 -9.54 2.80 25.67
C GLN A 99 -8.69 2.56 26.93
N ALA A 100 -9.02 1.53 27.73
CA ALA A 100 -8.29 1.18 28.94
C ALA A 100 -6.99 0.39 28.67
N ARG A 101 -6.92 -0.34 27.54
CA ARG A 101 -5.79 -1.24 27.22
C ARG A 101 -4.41 -0.57 27.27
N PRO A 102 -4.18 0.64 26.71
CA PRO A 102 -2.87 1.28 26.78
C PRO A 102 -2.40 1.54 28.21
N ALA A 103 -3.29 1.97 29.11
CA ALA A 103 -2.96 2.21 30.50
C ALA A 103 -2.53 0.92 31.22
N ALA A 104 -3.20 -0.21 30.93
CA ALA A 104 -2.83 -1.51 31.47
C ALA A 104 -1.44 -1.95 30.98
N LEU A 105 -1.14 -1.81 29.68
CA LEU A 105 0.18 -2.13 29.12
C LEU A 105 1.28 -1.24 29.71
N ASN A 106 0.98 0.05 29.91
CA ASN A 106 1.92 1.01 30.47
C ASN A 106 2.26 0.72 31.93
N ALA A 107 1.26 0.36 32.73
CA ALA A 107 1.46 -0.06 34.12
C ALA A 107 2.29 -1.35 34.22
N ALA A 108 2.05 -2.30 33.30
CA ALA A 108 2.78 -3.57 33.25
C ALA A 108 4.19 -3.47 32.64
N ARG A 109 4.56 -2.30 32.10
CA ARG A 109 5.77 -2.10 31.29
C ARG A 109 5.91 -3.14 30.16
N PHE A 110 4.81 -3.42 29.45
CA PHE A 110 4.78 -4.45 28.41
C PHE A 110 5.86 -4.22 27.35
N GLY A 111 6.66 -5.25 27.04
CA GLY A 111 7.83 -5.14 26.15
C GLY A 111 8.92 -4.19 26.65
N GLY A 112 8.95 -3.88 27.95
CA GLY A 112 9.86 -2.90 28.55
C GLY A 112 9.41 -1.43 28.44
N HIS A 113 8.22 -1.16 27.88
CA HIS A 113 7.75 0.17 27.50
C HIS A 113 6.54 0.66 28.31
N SER A 114 6.37 1.98 28.44
CA SER A 114 5.31 2.60 29.25
C SER A 114 4.65 3.82 28.57
N ASP A 115 4.70 3.87 27.24
CA ASP A 115 4.21 4.92 26.35
C ASP A 115 3.29 4.35 25.24
N TRP A 116 2.66 3.21 25.50
CA TRP A 116 1.63 2.61 24.65
C TRP A 116 0.40 3.51 24.55
N ARG A 117 -0.20 3.52 23.37
CA ARG A 117 -1.45 4.20 23.03
C ARG A 117 -2.28 3.36 22.06
N LEU A 118 -3.57 3.65 21.98
CA LEU A 118 -4.42 3.12 20.94
C LEU A 118 -4.02 3.76 19.60
N PRO A 119 -3.90 3.01 18.49
CA PRO A 119 -3.47 3.57 17.22
C PRO A 119 -4.57 4.43 16.60
N THR A 120 -4.20 5.51 15.92
CA THR A 120 -5.10 6.19 14.98
C THR A 120 -5.41 5.27 13.81
N ILE A 121 -6.46 5.57 13.04
CA ILE A 121 -6.78 4.76 11.86
C ILE A 121 -5.68 4.82 10.78
N LYS A 122 -4.96 5.95 10.63
CA LYS A 122 -3.81 6.07 9.71
C LYS A 122 -2.66 5.15 10.12
N GLU A 123 -2.38 5.05 11.41
CA GLU A 123 -1.37 4.14 11.93
C GLU A 123 -1.80 2.69 11.76
N LEU A 124 -3.03 2.34 12.18
CA LEU A 124 -3.51 0.96 12.07
C LEU A 124 -3.58 0.49 10.61
N TYR A 125 -3.94 1.37 9.68
CA TYR A 125 -3.97 1.07 8.25
C TYR A 125 -2.57 0.91 7.64
N SER A 126 -1.51 1.45 8.24
CA SER A 126 -0.14 1.23 7.75
C SER A 126 0.24 -0.26 7.70
N LEU A 127 -0.34 -1.07 8.58
CA LEU A 127 -0.12 -2.52 8.65
C LEU A 127 -0.82 -3.32 7.53
N ILE A 128 -1.74 -2.71 6.77
CA ILE A 128 -2.49 -3.46 5.75
C ILE A 128 -1.57 -3.97 4.64
N ASP A 129 -1.75 -5.22 4.23
CA ASP A 129 -0.98 -5.87 3.17
C ASP A 129 -1.92 -6.36 2.06
N PHE A 130 -1.86 -5.73 0.89
CA PHE A 130 -2.73 -6.03 -0.24
C PHE A 130 -2.28 -7.26 -1.06
N ARG A 131 -1.34 -8.05 -0.55
CA ARG A 131 -1.16 -9.46 -0.94
C ARG A 131 -2.23 -10.37 -0.32
N GLY A 132 -2.91 -9.91 0.72
CA GLY A 132 -4.08 -10.56 1.30
C GLY A 132 -5.24 -10.66 0.31
N THR A 133 -6.16 -11.59 0.58
CA THR A 133 -7.32 -11.85 -0.27
C THR A 133 -8.60 -11.89 0.57
N ASP A 134 -9.67 -11.27 0.05
CA ASP A 134 -10.93 -11.07 0.77
C ASP A 134 -11.82 -12.33 0.79
N PRO A 135 -12.10 -12.92 1.97
CA PRO A 135 -12.91 -14.11 2.12
C PRO A 135 -14.35 -13.77 2.58
N SER A 136 -14.87 -12.59 2.26
CA SER A 136 -16.20 -12.12 2.73
C SER A 136 -17.37 -13.07 2.42
N PHE A 137 -17.22 -13.97 1.45
CA PHE A 137 -18.23 -14.98 1.09
C PHE A 137 -17.79 -16.41 1.41
N PHE A 138 -16.63 -16.58 2.04
CA PHE A 138 -16.09 -17.88 2.40
C PHE A 138 -16.68 -18.38 3.72
N SER A 139 -16.92 -19.68 3.78
CA SER A 139 -17.27 -20.40 5.01
C SER A 139 -16.54 -21.74 5.01
N GLY A 140 -15.83 -22.06 6.09
CA GLY A 140 -15.12 -23.33 6.23
C GLY A 140 -13.76 -23.17 6.88
N ASP A 141 -12.84 -24.06 6.52
CA ASP A 141 -11.46 -24.07 7.00
C ASP A 141 -10.69 -22.84 6.47
N THR A 142 -10.16 -22.04 7.39
CA THR A 142 -9.45 -20.79 7.10
C THR A 142 -7.95 -20.98 6.85
N SER A 143 -7.43 -22.20 6.95
CA SER A 143 -6.00 -22.51 6.81
C SER A 143 -5.40 -22.11 5.45
N GLY A 144 -6.22 -22.04 4.40
CA GLY A 144 -5.81 -21.62 3.06
C GLY A 144 -6.02 -20.14 2.74
N LEU A 145 -6.56 -19.35 3.68
CA LEU A 145 -6.81 -17.93 3.46
C LEU A 145 -5.57 -17.09 3.77
N THR A 146 -5.44 -15.96 3.08
CA THR A 146 -4.33 -15.02 3.28
C THR A 146 -4.89 -13.68 3.78
N PRO A 147 -4.65 -13.29 5.05
CA PRO A 147 -5.17 -12.04 5.58
C PRO A 147 -4.37 -10.86 5.04
N PHE A 148 -4.92 -9.66 5.21
CA PHE A 148 -4.31 -8.39 4.81
C PHE A 148 -3.32 -7.87 5.86
N ILE A 149 -2.55 -8.74 6.49
CA ILE A 149 -1.49 -8.41 7.45
C ILE A 149 -0.39 -9.47 7.37
N ASP A 150 0.86 -9.09 7.60
CA ASP A 150 1.99 -10.03 7.59
C ASP A 150 1.96 -10.96 8.82
N THR A 151 1.44 -12.17 8.63
CA THR A 151 1.32 -13.20 9.68
C THR A 151 2.63 -13.88 10.04
N THR A 152 3.71 -13.64 9.31
CA THR A 152 5.04 -14.11 9.72
C THR A 152 5.57 -13.27 10.89
N VAL A 153 5.06 -12.04 11.02
CA VAL A 153 5.45 -11.06 12.02
C VAL A 153 4.37 -10.87 13.08
N PHE A 154 3.11 -10.67 12.67
CA PHE A 154 2.01 -10.33 13.57
C PHE A 154 1.09 -11.53 13.89
N GLY A 155 0.60 -11.57 15.13
CA GLY A 155 -0.47 -12.47 15.51
C GLY A 155 -1.79 -12.04 14.85
N PHE A 156 -2.49 -13.00 14.24
CA PHE A 156 -3.78 -12.77 13.59
C PHE A 156 -4.68 -14.00 13.70
N ALA A 157 -5.99 -13.77 13.81
CA ALA A 157 -7.00 -14.82 13.67
C ALA A 157 -8.21 -14.33 12.87
N TYR A 158 -8.74 -15.23 12.05
CA TYR A 158 -10.09 -15.11 11.49
C TYR A 158 -11.15 -15.34 12.58
N GLY A 159 -12.36 -14.85 12.36
CA GLY A 159 -13.49 -15.18 13.23
C GLY A 159 -13.80 -16.67 13.17
N ALA A 160 -14.18 -17.22 14.33
CA ALA A 160 -14.55 -18.62 14.49
C ALA A 160 -16.02 -18.74 14.93
N PRO A 161 -16.73 -19.84 14.61
CA PRO A 161 -18.13 -20.01 14.99
C PRO A 161 -18.39 -19.68 16.47
N PRO A 162 -19.43 -18.89 16.79
CA PRO A 162 -20.54 -18.47 15.91
C PRO A 162 -20.25 -17.24 15.02
N GLU A 163 -19.06 -16.67 15.10
CA GLU A 163 -18.66 -15.54 14.26
C GLU A 163 -18.42 -15.96 12.81
N ARG A 164 -18.57 -15.01 11.88
CA ARG A 164 -18.16 -15.23 10.48
C ARG A 164 -16.65 -15.15 10.39
N VAL A 165 -16.07 -15.74 9.34
CA VAL A 165 -14.63 -15.69 9.05
C VAL A 165 -14.07 -14.27 9.08
N ILE A 166 -14.82 -13.29 8.56
CA ILE A 166 -14.40 -11.89 8.49
C ILE A 166 -14.67 -11.08 9.77
N ASP A 167 -15.16 -11.69 10.85
CA ASP A 167 -15.45 -10.97 12.09
C ASP A 167 -14.19 -10.69 12.92
N SER A 168 -13.14 -10.12 12.29
CA SER A 168 -11.83 -9.84 12.89
C SER A 168 -11.48 -8.34 12.83
N GLN A 169 -12.37 -7.50 13.33
CA GLN A 169 -12.18 -6.04 13.31
C GLN A 169 -11.23 -5.56 14.39
N TYR A 170 -10.32 -4.64 14.06
CA TYR A 170 -9.36 -4.02 14.96
C TYR A 170 -9.77 -2.57 15.25
N ALA A 171 -9.78 -2.20 16.53
CA ALA A 171 -10.13 -0.86 16.98
C ALA A 171 -8.99 0.14 16.73
N SER A 172 -9.34 1.32 16.21
CA SER A 172 -8.48 2.50 16.25
C SER A 172 -8.93 3.48 17.35
N SER A 173 -8.27 4.62 17.49
CA SER A 173 -8.71 5.75 18.31
C SER A 173 -9.54 6.77 17.52
N THR A 174 -9.80 6.53 16.23
CA THR A 174 -10.42 7.49 15.32
C THR A 174 -11.93 7.25 15.21
N LEU A 175 -12.70 8.14 15.81
CA LEU A 175 -14.17 8.14 15.73
C LEU A 175 -14.65 8.84 14.46
N TYR A 176 -15.79 8.41 13.91
CA TYR A 176 -16.44 9.13 12.82
C TYR A 176 -17.16 10.37 13.32
N VAL A 177 -16.91 11.51 12.67
CA VAL A 177 -17.47 12.81 13.08
C VAL A 177 -18.82 13.13 12.43
N GLY A 178 -19.23 12.42 11.37
CA GLY A 178 -20.47 12.70 10.62
C GLY A 178 -21.77 12.28 11.31
N GLY A 179 -21.71 11.88 12.58
CA GLY A 179 -22.87 11.54 13.40
C GLY A 179 -22.96 10.05 13.75
N THR A 180 -24.07 9.71 14.39
CA THR A 180 -24.35 8.37 14.89
C THR A 180 -24.80 7.45 13.77
N GLY A 181 -24.35 6.20 13.77
CA GLY A 181 -24.64 5.24 12.72
C GLY A 181 -26.03 4.66 12.73
N THR A 182 -26.21 3.53 12.05
CA THR A 182 -27.52 2.95 11.73
C THR A 182 -28.37 2.60 12.95
N SER A 183 -27.73 2.35 14.09
CA SER A 183 -28.36 2.12 15.40
C SER A 183 -28.56 3.37 16.26
N GLY A 184 -28.13 4.55 15.80
CA GLY A 184 -28.05 5.75 16.64
C GLY A 184 -26.83 5.77 17.58
N SER A 185 -25.92 4.81 17.49
CA SER A 185 -24.65 4.78 18.25
C SER A 185 -23.52 5.53 17.53
N GLN A 186 -22.55 6.05 18.29
CA GLN A 186 -21.28 6.56 17.74
C GLN A 186 -20.59 5.48 16.88
N LYS A 187 -19.91 5.90 15.81
CA LYS A 187 -19.09 5.00 14.98
C LYS A 187 -17.61 5.14 15.28
N LEU A 188 -16.91 4.01 15.26
CA LEU A 188 -15.44 3.91 15.31
C LEU A 188 -14.91 3.44 13.96
N PHE A 189 -13.90 4.11 13.42
CA PHE A 189 -13.15 3.55 12.29
C PHE A 189 -12.27 2.42 12.78
N GLY A 190 -12.42 1.24 12.18
CA GLY A 190 -11.55 0.10 12.42
C GLY A 190 -10.99 -0.44 11.11
N VAL A 191 -9.86 -1.15 11.21
CA VAL A 191 -9.31 -1.95 10.11
C VAL A 191 -9.76 -3.40 10.31
N ASN A 192 -10.16 -4.07 9.25
CA ASN A 192 -10.41 -5.50 9.29
C ASN A 192 -9.37 -6.22 8.42
N PHE A 193 -8.34 -6.77 9.05
CA PHE A 193 -7.29 -7.50 8.34
C PHE A 193 -7.79 -8.83 7.74
N ALA A 194 -8.97 -9.32 8.12
CA ALA A 194 -9.56 -10.48 7.44
C ALA A 194 -10.11 -10.11 6.06
N ASP A 195 -10.65 -8.90 5.87
CA ASP A 195 -11.36 -8.51 4.64
C ASP A 195 -10.75 -7.30 3.90
N GLY A 196 -9.68 -6.72 4.45
CA GLY A 196 -8.84 -5.70 3.83
C GLY A 196 -9.50 -4.32 3.70
N ARG A 197 -10.20 -3.85 4.74
CA ARG A 197 -11.01 -2.61 4.68
C ARG A 197 -10.93 -1.74 5.92
N ILE A 198 -11.17 -0.44 5.72
CA ILE A 198 -11.58 0.50 6.77
C ILE A 198 -13.09 0.66 6.73
N LYS A 199 -13.77 0.50 7.87
CA LYS A 199 -15.21 0.77 8.01
C LYS A 199 -15.50 1.56 9.28
N GLY A 200 -16.53 2.40 9.24
CA GLY A 200 -17.13 2.99 10.43
C GLY A 200 -18.09 2.01 11.09
N TYR A 201 -17.62 1.35 12.14
CA TYR A 201 -18.39 0.37 12.90
C TYR A 201 -19.23 1.04 13.98
N ASP A 202 -20.52 0.70 14.03
CA ASP A 202 -21.38 1.08 15.15
C ASP A 202 -20.82 0.46 16.45
N LEU A 203 -20.73 1.26 17.51
CA LEU A 203 -20.28 0.79 18.82
C LEU A 203 -21.32 -0.09 19.53
N THR A 204 -22.55 -0.09 19.02
CA THR A 204 -23.65 -0.94 19.51
C THR A 204 -24.18 -1.80 18.37
N MET A 205 -24.26 -3.10 18.63
CA MET A 205 -24.81 -4.11 17.71
C MET A 205 -26.34 -3.98 17.60
N PRO A 206 -26.98 -4.53 16.54
CA PRO A 206 -28.43 -4.41 16.36
C PRO A 206 -29.28 -5.03 17.48
N ASP A 207 -28.73 -5.99 18.23
CA ASP A 207 -29.35 -6.61 19.40
C ASP A 207 -29.15 -5.81 20.70
N GLY A 208 -28.45 -4.68 20.64
CA GLY A 208 -28.15 -3.81 21.78
C GLY A 208 -26.85 -4.16 22.51
N ALA A 209 -26.15 -5.23 22.13
CA ALA A 209 -24.86 -5.58 22.73
C ALA A 209 -23.77 -4.56 22.35
N GLU A 210 -22.76 -4.38 23.21
CA GLU A 210 -21.57 -3.62 22.84
C GLU A 210 -20.82 -4.35 21.72
N LYS A 211 -20.37 -3.59 20.72
CA LYS A 211 -19.46 -4.14 19.73
C LYS A 211 -18.07 -4.31 20.34
N THR A 212 -17.45 -5.46 20.12
CA THR A 212 -16.08 -5.76 20.52
C THR A 212 -15.14 -5.82 19.30
N PHE A 213 -13.85 -5.58 19.56
CA PHE A 213 -12.78 -5.48 18.55
C PHE A 213 -11.49 -6.10 19.08
N PHE A 214 -10.66 -6.66 18.20
CA PHE A 214 -9.25 -6.87 18.53
C PHE A 214 -8.58 -5.51 18.78
N VAL A 215 -7.60 -5.49 19.68
CA VAL A 215 -6.87 -4.27 20.04
C VAL A 215 -5.37 -4.53 19.96
N GLN A 216 -4.69 -3.72 19.15
CA GLN A 216 -3.24 -3.78 18.99
C GLN A 216 -2.68 -2.38 19.23
N CYS A 217 -2.14 -2.15 20.43
CA CYS A 217 -1.57 -0.86 20.80
C CYS A 217 -0.24 -0.62 20.09
N VAL A 218 0.07 0.67 19.95
CA VAL A 218 1.25 1.18 19.26
C VAL A 218 1.98 2.19 20.14
N ARG A 219 3.25 2.41 19.86
CA ARG A 219 4.11 3.46 20.44
C ARG A 219 5.09 3.97 19.37
N GLY A 220 5.87 4.99 19.68
CA GLY A 220 6.79 5.60 18.71
C GLY A 220 6.06 6.53 17.72
N ASN A 221 6.86 7.18 16.87
CA ASN A 221 6.50 8.22 15.89
C ASN A 221 5.13 8.91 16.11
N PRO A 222 5.03 9.88 17.04
CA PRO A 222 3.77 10.60 17.30
C PRO A 222 3.33 11.51 16.14
N SER A 223 4.16 11.71 15.13
CA SER A 223 3.86 12.55 13.96
C SER A 223 3.31 11.76 12.77
N TYR A 224 3.29 10.42 12.85
CA TYR A 224 2.73 9.58 11.80
C TYR A 224 1.24 9.91 11.60
N GLY A 225 0.81 10.07 10.35
CA GLY A 225 -0.56 10.44 10.02
C GLY A 225 -0.87 11.94 10.01
N ALA A 226 0.06 12.79 10.47
CA ALA A 226 -0.10 14.25 10.47
C ALA A 226 0.50 14.86 9.20
N ASN A 227 -0.34 15.24 8.25
CA ASN A 227 0.08 15.87 7.00
C ASN A 227 0.61 17.30 7.22
N ARG A 228 1.43 17.78 6.28
CA ARG A 228 1.95 19.14 6.22
C ARG A 228 1.81 19.69 4.80
N PHE A 229 0.57 20.00 4.42
CA PHE A 229 0.25 20.48 3.09
C PHE A 229 0.72 21.92 2.86
N ALA A 230 1.29 22.16 1.68
CA ALA A 230 1.64 23.47 1.17
C ALA A 230 1.12 23.60 -0.27
N ASP A 231 0.34 24.65 -0.52
CA ASP A 231 -0.04 25.05 -1.88
C ASP A 231 1.17 25.68 -2.57
N ASN A 232 1.58 25.11 -3.71
CA ASN A 232 2.74 25.58 -4.45
C ASN A 232 2.41 26.79 -5.36
N GLY A 233 1.13 27.16 -5.48
CA GLY A 233 0.68 28.26 -6.32
C GLY A 233 0.63 27.92 -7.82
N ASP A 234 0.91 26.67 -8.19
CA ASP A 234 0.95 26.15 -9.55
C ASP A 234 -0.09 25.05 -9.81
N GLN A 235 -1.13 24.99 -8.96
CA GLN A 235 -2.15 23.93 -8.92
C GLN A 235 -1.63 22.56 -8.45
N THR A 236 -0.46 22.51 -7.82
CA THR A 236 -0.01 21.35 -7.05
C THR A 236 0.00 21.64 -5.55
N VAL A 237 -0.11 20.59 -4.75
CA VAL A 237 -0.01 20.63 -3.29
C VAL A 237 1.05 19.65 -2.84
N THR A 238 2.10 20.12 -2.17
CA THR A 238 3.12 19.25 -1.59
C THR A 238 2.76 18.94 -0.14
N ASP A 239 2.83 17.66 0.22
CA ASP A 239 2.78 17.23 1.61
C ASP A 239 4.20 16.95 2.12
N ALA A 240 4.76 17.88 2.88
CA ALA A 240 6.10 17.73 3.43
C ALA A 240 6.20 16.60 4.48
N ALA A 241 5.08 16.06 4.96
CA ALA A 241 5.07 14.95 5.92
C ALA A 241 5.24 13.60 5.24
N THR A 242 4.74 13.44 4.01
CA THR A 242 4.85 12.19 3.23
C THR A 242 5.90 12.26 2.13
N GLY A 243 6.29 13.47 1.72
CA GLY A 243 7.15 13.72 0.56
C GLY A 243 6.41 13.67 -0.78
N LEU A 244 5.10 13.44 -0.77
CA LEU A 244 4.27 13.35 -1.97
C LEU A 244 3.82 14.73 -2.43
N THR A 245 3.64 14.88 -3.74
CA THR A 245 3.00 16.06 -4.35
C THR A 245 1.77 15.63 -5.13
N TRP A 246 0.70 16.39 -4.99
CA TRP A 246 -0.63 16.04 -5.46
C TRP A 246 -1.14 17.09 -6.43
N ALA A 247 -1.93 16.67 -7.41
CA ALA A 247 -2.76 17.59 -8.17
C ALA A 247 -3.77 18.24 -7.20
N LYS A 248 -3.90 19.57 -7.23
CA LYS A 248 -4.80 20.32 -6.34
C LYS A 248 -6.27 20.10 -6.67
N ALA A 249 -6.62 19.90 -7.95
CA ALA A 249 -7.95 19.50 -8.39
C ALA A 249 -8.03 17.98 -8.60
N ASP A 250 -9.22 17.42 -8.47
CA ASP A 250 -9.50 16.06 -8.92
C ASP A 250 -9.85 16.00 -10.42
N SER A 251 -10.17 14.80 -10.91
CA SER A 251 -10.49 14.54 -12.30
C SER A 251 -11.74 15.27 -12.84
N GLY A 252 -12.54 15.92 -12.00
CA GLY A 252 -13.77 16.62 -12.41
C GLY A 252 -14.94 15.70 -12.81
N ALA A 253 -14.67 14.44 -13.15
CA ALA A 253 -15.67 13.43 -13.47
C ALA A 253 -15.22 12.03 -13.01
N ALA A 254 -16.21 11.16 -12.77
CA ALA A 254 -15.98 9.76 -12.50
C ALA A 254 -15.58 9.00 -13.77
N MET A 255 -14.71 8.00 -13.61
CA MET A 255 -14.22 7.15 -14.69
C MET A 255 -14.07 5.71 -14.19
N THR A 256 -14.16 4.75 -15.10
CA THR A 256 -13.83 3.35 -14.78
C THR A 256 -12.37 3.23 -14.37
N TRP A 257 -12.03 2.13 -13.70
CA TRP A 257 -10.66 1.96 -13.21
C TRP A 257 -9.61 1.89 -14.33
N GLN A 258 -9.96 1.29 -15.48
CA GLN A 258 -9.09 1.28 -16.65
C GLN A 258 -8.90 2.69 -17.24
N GLU A 259 -9.99 3.46 -17.32
CA GLU A 259 -9.92 4.86 -17.80
C GLU A 259 -9.12 5.74 -16.85
N ALA A 260 -9.18 5.49 -15.54
CA ALA A 260 -8.37 6.17 -14.53
C ALA A 260 -6.87 6.01 -14.76
N LEU A 261 -6.44 4.77 -14.96
CA LEU A 261 -5.05 4.44 -15.28
C LEU A 261 -4.59 5.12 -16.57
N ALA A 262 -5.38 5.00 -17.65
CA ALA A 262 -5.09 5.65 -18.93
C ALA A 262 -5.11 7.19 -18.84
N TRP A 263 -5.92 7.75 -17.94
CA TRP A 263 -6.00 9.20 -17.71
C TRP A 263 -4.69 9.74 -17.13
N ALA A 264 -4.02 9.01 -16.24
CA ALA A 264 -2.70 9.39 -15.72
C ALA A 264 -1.65 9.44 -16.85
N GLU A 265 -1.59 8.40 -17.70
CA GLU A 265 -0.69 8.38 -18.87
C GLU A 265 -0.96 9.56 -19.82
N ALA A 266 -2.22 9.87 -20.09
CA ALA A 266 -2.60 11.00 -20.93
C ALA A 266 -2.16 12.35 -20.32
N ARG A 267 -2.31 12.53 -19.00
CA ARG A 267 -1.82 13.73 -18.31
C ARG A 267 -0.30 13.86 -18.38
N ASN A 268 0.43 12.74 -18.32
CA ASN A 268 1.88 12.75 -18.48
C ASN A 268 2.32 13.15 -19.90
N ALA A 269 1.65 12.61 -20.92
CA ALA A 269 1.92 12.97 -22.31
C ALA A 269 1.66 14.45 -22.62
N GLU A 270 0.75 15.09 -21.88
CA GLU A 270 0.41 16.51 -22.01
C GLU A 270 1.31 17.44 -21.17
N GLY A 271 2.23 16.90 -20.36
CA GLY A 271 3.00 17.70 -19.41
C GLY A 271 2.12 18.40 -18.38
N TYR A 272 1.06 17.73 -17.91
CA TYR A 272 0.05 18.29 -17.01
C TYR A 272 0.69 18.93 -15.77
N LEU A 273 0.34 20.19 -15.52
CA LEU A 273 0.90 21.01 -14.44
C LEU A 273 2.44 21.10 -14.46
N GLY A 274 3.04 21.01 -15.64
CA GLY A 274 4.50 21.06 -15.81
C GLY A 274 5.23 19.76 -15.47
N HIS A 275 4.50 18.65 -15.34
CA HIS A 275 5.04 17.36 -14.91
C HIS A 275 4.58 16.21 -15.82
N SER A 276 5.35 15.12 -15.82
CA SER A 276 5.13 13.95 -16.69
C SER A 276 5.32 12.62 -15.96
N ASP A 277 5.26 12.66 -14.62
CA ASP A 277 5.48 11.55 -13.69
C ASP A 277 4.27 11.37 -12.73
N TRP A 278 3.08 11.76 -13.19
CA TRP A 278 1.83 11.54 -12.47
C TRP A 278 1.40 10.08 -12.53
N ARG A 279 0.82 9.61 -11.43
CA ARG A 279 0.21 8.29 -11.33
C ARG A 279 -1.05 8.34 -10.47
N LEU A 280 -1.81 7.24 -10.51
CA LEU A 280 -2.80 6.99 -9.47
C LEU A 280 -2.07 6.69 -8.15
N PRO A 281 -2.54 7.22 -7.01
CA PRO A 281 -2.01 6.83 -5.71
C PRO A 281 -2.36 5.37 -5.40
N ASP A 282 -1.49 4.70 -4.66
CA ASP A 282 -1.87 3.43 -4.05
C ASP A 282 -2.91 3.65 -2.92
N ALA A 283 -3.45 2.56 -2.37
CA ALA A 283 -4.49 2.63 -1.35
C ALA A 283 -4.06 3.38 -0.08
N LYS A 284 -2.79 3.25 0.36
CA LYS A 284 -2.26 3.87 1.57
C LYS A 284 -1.88 5.33 1.33
N GLU A 285 -1.34 5.66 0.17
CA GLU A 285 -1.09 7.04 -0.23
C GLU A 285 -2.39 7.83 -0.34
N LEU A 286 -3.42 7.26 -0.96
CA LEU A 286 -4.72 7.91 -1.04
C LEU A 286 -5.36 8.06 0.36
N GLN A 287 -5.17 7.10 1.25
CA GLN A 287 -5.59 7.18 2.66
C GLN A 287 -4.88 8.30 3.42
N SER A 288 -3.63 8.60 3.07
CA SER A 288 -2.86 9.66 3.73
C SER A 288 -3.51 11.04 3.61
N LEU A 289 -4.31 11.29 2.57
CA LEU A 289 -5.04 12.54 2.35
C LEU A 289 -6.29 12.71 3.22
N LEU A 290 -6.84 11.62 3.78
CA LEU A 290 -8.08 11.70 4.55
C LEU A 290 -7.89 12.52 5.83
N ASP A 291 -8.77 13.49 6.03
CA ASP A 291 -8.94 14.20 7.29
C ASP A 291 -10.18 13.67 8.01
N TYR A 292 -9.93 12.80 8.99
CA TYR A 292 -10.97 12.14 9.77
C TYR A 292 -11.69 13.08 10.76
N ALA A 293 -11.26 14.33 10.91
CA ALA A 293 -11.98 15.36 11.64
C ALA A 293 -13.05 16.07 10.79
N ARG A 294 -13.17 15.71 9.51
CA ARG A 294 -14.07 16.35 8.55
C ARG A 294 -15.02 15.34 7.93
N SER A 295 -16.24 15.79 7.65
CA SER A 295 -17.21 15.00 6.89
C SER A 295 -18.30 15.91 6.32
N PRO A 296 -19.08 15.41 5.34
CA PRO A 296 -20.19 16.18 4.79
C PRO A 296 -21.22 16.60 5.85
N ASP A 297 -21.44 15.76 6.87
CA ASP A 297 -22.43 15.99 7.93
C ASP A 297 -21.90 16.87 9.08
N SER A 298 -20.58 16.91 9.31
CA SER A 298 -19.98 17.68 10.42
C SER A 298 -19.46 19.05 9.99
N THR A 299 -18.81 19.13 8.81
CA THR A 299 -18.13 20.33 8.33
C THR A 299 -18.70 20.86 7.02
N GLY A 300 -19.68 20.18 6.42
CA GLY A 300 -20.21 20.55 5.11
C GLY A 300 -19.18 20.41 3.98
N SER A 301 -18.13 19.61 4.19
CA SER A 301 -17.03 19.44 3.25
C SER A 301 -16.65 17.97 3.05
N ALA A 302 -15.86 17.68 2.02
CA ALA A 302 -15.16 16.41 1.93
C ALA A 302 -14.21 16.20 3.13
N ALA A 303 -13.90 14.94 3.42
CA ALA A 303 -12.95 14.49 4.44
C ALA A 303 -11.48 14.67 3.98
N ILE A 304 -11.09 15.90 3.65
CA ILE A 304 -9.75 16.28 3.17
C ILE A 304 -9.48 17.73 3.55
N ASP A 305 -8.20 18.10 3.62
CA ASP A 305 -7.77 19.48 3.86
C ASP A 305 -8.35 20.46 2.82
N PRO A 306 -8.86 21.65 3.24
CA PRO A 306 -9.42 22.66 2.34
C PRO A 306 -8.49 23.23 1.27
N VAL A 307 -7.18 22.97 1.35
CA VAL A 307 -6.23 23.31 0.28
C VAL A 307 -6.59 22.60 -1.03
N PHE A 308 -7.23 21.43 -0.97
CA PHE A 308 -7.62 20.67 -2.15
C PHE A 308 -8.97 21.13 -2.70
N VAL A 309 -9.05 21.19 -4.03
CA VAL A 309 -10.32 21.42 -4.75
C VAL A 309 -10.98 20.07 -5.00
N VAL A 310 -12.22 19.93 -4.51
CA VAL A 310 -13.02 18.71 -4.63
C VAL A 310 -14.28 18.99 -5.43
N THR A 311 -14.55 18.18 -6.44
CA THR A 311 -15.76 18.29 -7.25
C THR A 311 -16.99 17.88 -6.43
N PRO A 312 -18.02 18.72 -6.27
CA PRO A 312 -19.26 18.33 -5.60
C PRO A 312 -20.08 17.37 -6.48
N ILE A 313 -20.78 16.43 -5.86
CA ILE A 313 -21.65 15.47 -6.54
C ILE A 313 -23.03 15.40 -5.88
N THR A 314 -23.98 14.78 -6.56
CA THR A 314 -25.21 14.29 -5.95
C THR A 314 -25.07 12.77 -5.76
N ASN A 315 -25.18 12.30 -4.52
CA ASN A 315 -25.08 10.87 -4.24
C ASN A 315 -26.35 10.10 -4.63
N GLU A 316 -26.31 8.78 -4.48
CA GLU A 316 -27.38 7.88 -4.89
C GLU A 316 -28.68 8.06 -4.07
N GLY A 317 -28.56 8.66 -2.89
CA GLY A 317 -29.69 9.10 -2.07
C GLY A 317 -30.29 10.44 -2.50
N GLY A 318 -29.77 11.08 -3.54
CA GLY A 318 -30.22 12.39 -4.03
C GLY A 318 -29.72 13.57 -3.20
N LYS A 319 -28.69 13.39 -2.38
CA LYS A 319 -28.13 14.45 -1.50
C LYS A 319 -26.83 15.01 -2.05
N ALA A 320 -26.56 16.29 -1.75
CA ALA A 320 -25.27 16.90 -1.99
C ALA A 320 -24.16 16.16 -1.21
N ASP A 321 -23.08 15.83 -1.89
CA ASP A 321 -22.00 15.01 -1.37
C ASP A 321 -20.68 15.26 -2.11
N PHE A 322 -19.66 14.48 -1.75
CA PHE A 322 -18.34 14.50 -2.36
C PHE A 322 -17.96 13.11 -2.88
N PRO A 323 -17.08 13.03 -3.88
CA PRO A 323 -16.78 11.80 -4.57
C PRO A 323 -16.00 10.81 -3.71
N TRP A 324 -15.88 9.61 -4.27
CA TRP A 324 -14.89 8.63 -3.85
C TRP A 324 -13.79 8.62 -4.90
N TYR A 325 -12.57 8.29 -4.48
CA TYR A 325 -11.42 8.25 -5.39
C TYR A 325 -10.89 6.83 -5.54
N TRP A 326 -10.53 6.47 -6.76
CA TRP A 326 -9.80 5.24 -7.06
C TRP A 326 -8.38 5.31 -6.53
N ALA A 327 -7.92 4.19 -5.97
CA ALA A 327 -6.51 3.87 -5.87
C ALA A 327 -6.06 3.02 -7.07
N SER A 328 -4.76 2.95 -7.33
CA SER A 328 -4.12 2.02 -8.28
C SER A 328 -4.11 0.56 -7.78
N THR A 329 -4.54 0.32 -6.54
CA THR A 329 -4.58 -0.99 -5.87
C THR A 329 -5.85 -1.77 -6.20
N THR A 330 -5.71 -3.07 -6.49
CA THR A 330 -6.82 -4.03 -6.61
C THR A 330 -7.18 -4.64 -5.25
N HIS A 331 -8.47 -4.81 -4.98
CA HIS A 331 -8.99 -5.55 -3.82
C HIS A 331 -9.34 -6.98 -4.26
N ALA A 332 -8.37 -7.89 -4.15
CA ALA A 332 -8.53 -9.27 -4.60
C ALA A 332 -9.38 -10.10 -3.63
N SER A 333 -10.16 -11.05 -4.16
CA SER A 333 -10.94 -12.02 -3.37
C SER A 333 -10.19 -13.35 -3.24
N ASP A 334 -10.53 -14.13 -2.22
CA ASP A 334 -9.91 -15.44 -1.90
C ASP A 334 -9.93 -16.43 -3.07
N ASN A 335 -10.94 -16.33 -3.94
CA ASN A 335 -11.07 -17.14 -5.14
C ASN A 335 -10.21 -16.67 -6.34
N GLY A 336 -9.29 -15.72 -6.14
CA GLY A 336 -8.40 -15.16 -7.17
C GLY A 336 -9.04 -14.08 -8.05
N SER A 337 -10.30 -13.70 -7.81
CA SER A 337 -10.95 -12.60 -8.52
C SER A 337 -10.31 -11.26 -8.18
N GLY A 338 -9.92 -10.50 -9.21
CA GLY A 338 -9.46 -9.12 -9.14
C GLY A 338 -10.53 -8.10 -9.57
N ALA A 339 -11.81 -8.46 -9.45
CA ALA A 339 -12.91 -7.67 -10.02
C ALA A 339 -13.17 -6.32 -9.32
N SER A 340 -12.62 -6.13 -8.12
CA SER A 340 -12.82 -4.92 -7.32
C SER A 340 -11.55 -4.06 -7.30
N GLY A 341 -11.65 -2.78 -7.65
CA GLY A 341 -10.61 -1.78 -7.38
C GLY A 341 -10.80 -1.20 -5.97
N VAL A 342 -9.71 -0.81 -5.32
CA VAL A 342 -9.78 -0.11 -4.03
C VAL A 342 -10.22 1.34 -4.25
N TYR A 343 -11.14 1.81 -3.41
CA TYR A 343 -11.51 3.22 -3.36
C TYR A 343 -11.59 3.72 -1.92
N LEU A 344 -11.45 5.04 -1.76
CA LEU A 344 -11.62 5.73 -0.49
C LEU A 344 -12.74 6.76 -0.55
N CYS A 345 -13.55 6.81 0.52
CA CYS A 345 -14.72 7.65 0.66
C CYS A 345 -14.34 9.03 1.22
N PHE A 346 -14.33 10.08 0.39
CA PHE A 346 -14.10 11.46 0.84
C PHE A 346 -15.42 12.19 1.13
N GLY A 347 -16.50 11.79 0.47
CA GLY A 347 -17.88 12.02 0.91
C GLY A 347 -18.43 10.87 1.75
N ARG A 348 -19.75 10.86 1.97
CA ARG A 348 -20.42 9.79 2.72
C ARG A 348 -20.21 8.43 2.03
N CYS A 349 -20.12 7.37 2.82
CA CYS A 349 -19.81 6.04 2.34
C CYS A 349 -21.06 5.16 2.44
N GLY A 350 -21.87 5.26 1.38
CA GLY A 350 -23.26 4.82 1.36
C GLY A 350 -23.52 3.32 1.18
N GLY A 351 -24.70 2.91 1.61
CA GLY A 351 -25.23 1.56 1.52
C GLY A 351 -26.75 1.58 1.39
N TRP A 352 -27.28 0.64 0.63
CA TRP A 352 -28.70 0.45 0.41
C TRP A 352 -29.26 -0.49 1.48
N MET A 353 -29.95 0.09 2.47
CA MET A 353 -30.49 -0.61 3.62
C MET A 353 -32.00 -0.78 3.52
N LYS A 354 -32.54 -1.90 3.99
CA LYS A 354 -33.99 -2.03 4.20
C LYS A 354 -34.37 -1.53 5.59
N ALA A 355 -35.47 -0.79 5.70
CA ALA A 355 -36.01 -0.34 6.99
C ALA A 355 -36.48 -1.52 7.87
N THR A 356 -36.98 -2.58 7.24
CA THR A 356 -37.31 -3.86 7.88
C THR A 356 -36.95 -5.00 6.92
N PRO A 357 -36.75 -6.25 7.38
CA PRO A 357 -36.49 -7.38 6.49
C PRO A 357 -37.55 -7.55 5.38
N SER A 358 -38.80 -7.19 5.67
CA SER A 358 -39.94 -7.25 4.74
C SER A 358 -40.13 -6.01 3.86
N ALA A 359 -39.32 -4.96 4.02
CA ALA A 359 -39.46 -3.75 3.21
C ALA A 359 -39.30 -4.05 1.71
N ALA A 360 -40.16 -3.43 0.90
CA ALA A 360 -40.24 -3.63 -0.54
C ALA A 360 -39.14 -2.89 -1.33
N CYS A 361 -38.51 -1.89 -0.73
CA CYS A 361 -37.48 -1.06 -1.35
C CYS A 361 -36.32 -0.79 -0.38
N TYR A 362 -35.20 -0.31 -0.92
CA TYR A 362 -34.00 0.06 -0.18
C TYR A 362 -33.88 1.57 0.00
N THR A 363 -33.44 2.00 1.18
CA THR A 363 -33.14 3.38 1.52
C THR A 363 -31.62 3.56 1.60
N TRP A 364 -31.12 4.58 0.92
CA TRP A 364 -29.71 4.95 0.98
C TRP A 364 -29.36 5.48 2.38
N THR A 365 -28.27 4.98 2.96
CA THR A 365 -27.77 5.38 4.29
C THR A 365 -26.25 5.51 4.23
N ASP A 366 -25.68 6.49 4.94
CA ASP A 366 -24.23 6.51 5.20
C ASP A 366 -23.87 5.42 6.21
N VAL A 367 -23.39 4.28 5.71
CA VAL A 367 -23.19 3.08 6.52
C VAL A 367 -21.79 3.00 7.09
N HIS A 368 -20.77 3.55 6.41
CA HIS A 368 -19.37 3.46 6.84
C HIS A 368 -18.73 4.81 7.18
N GLY A 369 -19.31 5.93 6.74
CA GLY A 369 -18.77 7.27 6.99
C GLY A 369 -17.67 7.71 6.03
N ALA A 370 -17.57 9.02 5.82
CA ALA A 370 -16.45 9.64 5.11
C ALA A 370 -15.13 9.34 5.84
N GLY A 371 -14.18 8.72 5.14
CA GLY A 371 -12.94 8.17 5.70
C GLY A 371 -12.80 6.64 5.54
N ALA A 372 -13.86 5.94 5.14
CA ALA A 372 -13.83 4.51 4.89
C ALA A 372 -13.10 4.14 3.58
N GLN A 373 -12.54 2.93 3.55
CA GLN A 373 -11.88 2.34 2.39
C GLN A 373 -12.54 1.01 2.06
N ARG A 374 -12.93 0.83 0.80
CA ARG A 374 -13.72 -0.31 0.35
C ARG A 374 -13.23 -0.79 -1.02
N GLY A 375 -14.00 -1.67 -1.66
CA GLY A 375 -13.76 -2.15 -3.02
C GLY A 375 -15.03 -2.05 -3.86
N ASP A 376 -14.90 -1.51 -5.08
CA ASP A 376 -15.99 -1.31 -6.04
C ASP A 376 -15.62 -2.05 -7.34
N PRO A 377 -16.57 -2.69 -8.06
CA PRO A 377 -16.32 -3.22 -9.39
C PRO A 377 -15.56 -2.21 -10.27
N LYS A 378 -14.64 -2.70 -11.10
CA LYS A 378 -13.82 -1.82 -11.96
C LYS A 378 -14.60 -1.13 -13.09
N THR A 379 -15.84 -1.57 -13.35
CA THR A 379 -16.74 -1.00 -14.35
C THR A 379 -18.20 -1.03 -13.87
N PRO A 380 -19.10 -0.18 -14.40
CA PRO A 380 -20.52 -0.20 -14.05
C PRO A 380 -21.24 -1.51 -14.40
N ALA A 381 -20.69 -2.30 -15.32
CA ALA A 381 -21.20 -3.62 -15.68
C ALA A 381 -20.99 -4.66 -14.57
N GLY A 382 -20.02 -4.44 -13.68
CA GLY A 382 -19.77 -5.32 -12.53
C GLY A 382 -20.67 -5.04 -11.31
N ARG A 383 -21.60 -4.08 -11.40
CA ARG A 383 -22.53 -3.76 -10.31
C ARG A 383 -23.55 -4.88 -10.11
N ALA A 384 -23.80 -5.23 -8.86
CA ALA A 384 -24.84 -6.18 -8.48
C ALA A 384 -26.15 -5.43 -8.18
N THR A 385 -27.21 -5.78 -8.90
CA THR A 385 -28.57 -5.31 -8.61
C THR A 385 -29.11 -6.02 -7.38
N ILE A 386 -29.49 -5.27 -6.34
CA ILE A 386 -30.07 -5.83 -5.11
C ILE A 386 -31.57 -5.55 -4.97
N GLY A 387 -32.12 -4.63 -5.77
CA GLY A 387 -33.56 -4.35 -5.84
C GLY A 387 -33.87 -2.91 -6.26
N THR A 388 -35.00 -2.40 -5.78
CA THR A 388 -35.50 -1.06 -6.11
C THR A 388 -35.22 -0.08 -4.96
N ALA A 389 -34.74 1.12 -5.27
CA ALA A 389 -34.55 2.17 -4.28
C ALA A 389 -35.89 2.86 -3.96
N CYS A 390 -36.09 3.28 -2.71
CA CYS A 390 -37.35 3.89 -2.26
C CYS A 390 -37.61 5.27 -2.88
N ASN A 391 -36.56 5.96 -3.33
CA ASN A 391 -36.65 7.20 -4.11
C ASN A 391 -36.81 6.96 -5.62
N GLY A 392 -37.01 5.71 -6.04
CA GLY A 392 -37.10 5.30 -7.44
C GLY A 392 -35.75 4.87 -8.02
N GLY A 393 -35.78 4.02 -9.05
CA GLY A 393 -34.59 3.48 -9.69
C GLY A 393 -34.05 2.20 -9.06
N THR A 394 -32.87 1.80 -9.51
CA THR A 394 -32.23 0.52 -9.13
C THR A 394 -31.20 0.72 -8.02
N ALA A 395 -31.31 -0.08 -6.97
CA ALA A 395 -30.29 -0.18 -5.93
C ALA A 395 -29.20 -1.16 -6.38
N TYR A 396 -27.98 -0.63 -6.54
CA TYR A 396 -26.78 -1.41 -6.82
C TYR A 396 -25.91 -1.49 -5.57
N GLY A 397 -25.64 -2.68 -5.07
CA GLY A 397 -24.82 -2.82 -3.87
C GLY A 397 -24.33 -4.23 -3.57
N ARG A 398 -23.47 -4.34 -2.57
CA ARG A 398 -22.83 -5.61 -2.16
C ARG A 398 -22.90 -5.82 -0.65
N GLY A 399 -23.06 -7.07 -0.25
CA GLY A 399 -23.02 -7.48 1.15
C GLY A 399 -24.28 -7.08 1.95
N PRO A 400 -24.31 -7.39 3.26
CA PRO A 400 -25.50 -7.25 4.10
C PRO A 400 -26.01 -5.81 4.24
N GLN A 401 -25.11 -4.82 4.12
CA GLN A 401 -25.45 -3.40 4.23
C GLN A 401 -25.76 -2.75 2.88
N GLY A 402 -25.76 -3.55 1.80
CA GLY A 402 -26.01 -3.08 0.44
C GLY A 402 -25.00 -2.02 -0.01
N ASP A 403 -23.73 -2.19 0.33
CA ASP A 403 -22.66 -1.22 0.09
C ASP A 403 -22.68 -0.77 -1.36
N VAL A 404 -22.87 0.52 -1.58
CA VAL A 404 -23.15 1.09 -2.90
C VAL A 404 -22.02 0.75 -3.88
N GLN A 405 -22.39 0.34 -5.08
CA GLN A 405 -21.45 0.09 -6.18
C GLN A 405 -21.67 1.08 -7.32
N ARG A 406 -20.62 1.80 -7.70
CA ARG A 406 -20.65 2.79 -8.79
C ARG A 406 -20.07 2.23 -10.07
N GLY A 407 -18.98 1.49 -9.98
CA GLY A 407 -18.23 1.02 -11.15
C GLY A 407 -17.37 2.09 -11.82
N ALA A 408 -17.47 3.33 -11.35
CA ALA A 408 -16.72 4.48 -11.79
C ALA A 408 -16.57 5.46 -10.63
N ASN A 409 -15.35 5.90 -10.37
CA ASN A 409 -15.00 6.81 -9.28
C ASN A 409 -14.06 7.90 -9.82
N PHE A 410 -13.84 8.94 -9.02
CA PHE A 410 -12.97 10.05 -9.41
C PHE A 410 -11.50 9.67 -9.21
N VAL A 411 -10.58 10.52 -9.66
CA VAL A 411 -9.14 10.33 -9.46
C VAL A 411 -8.50 11.63 -8.97
N ARG A 412 -7.50 11.51 -8.11
CA ARG A 412 -6.56 12.59 -7.80
C ARG A 412 -5.16 12.06 -8.02
N LEU A 413 -4.41 12.71 -8.92
CA LEU A 413 -3.06 12.26 -9.27
C LEU A 413 -2.07 12.63 -8.18
N VAL A 414 -1.11 11.74 -8.00
CA VAL A 414 0.04 11.91 -7.12
C VAL A 414 1.32 11.78 -7.92
N ARG A 415 2.38 12.41 -7.44
CA ARG A 415 3.74 12.26 -7.92
C ARG A 415 4.73 12.34 -6.76
N GLY A 416 5.97 12.01 -7.05
CA GLY A 416 7.02 11.91 -6.05
C GLY A 416 6.99 10.55 -5.35
N ALA A 417 8.13 10.20 -4.79
CA ALA A 417 8.29 8.93 -4.11
C ALA A 417 7.92 9.14 -2.64
N GLY A 418 6.90 8.43 -2.15
CA GLY A 418 6.56 8.34 -0.73
C GLY A 418 7.62 7.58 0.07
N GLY A 419 8.88 7.63 -0.37
CA GLY A 419 9.97 6.67 -0.25
C GLY A 419 11.19 7.30 -0.86
N SER A 420 12.29 7.47 -0.12
CA SER A 420 13.56 7.69 -0.77
C SER A 420 13.86 6.44 -1.60
N ALA A 421 13.47 6.44 -2.87
CA ALA A 421 14.05 5.54 -3.83
C ALA A 421 15.54 5.88 -3.85
N GLY A 422 16.37 5.03 -3.26
CA GLY A 422 17.62 4.80 -3.94
C GLY A 422 17.23 4.39 -5.37
N GLU A 423 17.74 5.14 -6.33
CA GLU A 423 17.35 5.11 -7.74
C GLU A 423 16.99 3.69 -8.18
N THR A 424 15.72 3.42 -8.49
CA THR A 424 15.35 2.16 -9.15
C THR A 424 16.27 1.98 -10.36
N CYS A 425 16.86 0.79 -10.49
CA CYS A 425 17.84 0.58 -11.54
C CYS A 425 17.17 0.79 -12.90
N THR A 426 17.66 1.76 -13.67
CA THR A 426 17.25 1.98 -15.06
C THR A 426 18.24 1.29 -15.97
N ALA A 427 17.77 0.33 -16.77
CA ALA A 427 18.64 -0.40 -17.68
C ALA A 427 19.03 0.51 -18.85
N ASP A 428 20.30 0.47 -19.22
CA ASP A 428 20.84 1.18 -20.38
C ASP A 428 21.92 0.33 -21.06
N GLU A 429 22.58 0.89 -22.07
CA GLU A 429 23.60 0.19 -22.87
C GLU A 429 24.77 -0.35 -22.03
N THR A 430 24.99 0.13 -20.82
CA THR A 430 26.08 -0.23 -19.90
C THR A 430 25.61 -0.76 -18.55
N THR A 431 24.29 -0.79 -18.32
CA THR A 431 23.69 -1.06 -17.03
C THR A 431 22.72 -2.23 -17.11
N LEU A 432 23.04 -3.29 -16.39
CA LEU A 432 22.16 -4.45 -16.21
C LEU A 432 21.37 -4.30 -14.91
N CYS A 433 20.05 -4.27 -15.03
CA CYS A 433 19.14 -4.22 -13.88
C CYS A 433 18.58 -5.60 -13.58
N LEU A 434 18.93 -6.15 -12.42
CA LEU A 434 18.58 -7.50 -12.00
C LEU A 434 17.68 -7.51 -10.76
N TYR A 435 16.98 -8.62 -10.57
CA TYR A 435 16.10 -8.86 -9.42
C TYR A 435 14.97 -7.83 -9.32
N GLY A 436 14.20 -7.70 -10.40
CA GLY A 436 13.09 -6.76 -10.48
C GLY A 436 13.50 -5.29 -10.40
N GLY A 437 14.73 -4.96 -10.83
CA GLY A 437 15.26 -3.59 -10.80
C GLY A 437 15.92 -3.18 -9.49
N ARG A 438 16.07 -4.09 -8.52
CA ARG A 438 16.78 -3.85 -7.26
C ARG A 438 18.30 -3.70 -7.43
N PHE A 439 18.92 -4.46 -8.33
CA PHE A 439 20.37 -4.46 -8.43
C PHE A 439 20.84 -3.85 -9.72
N ARG A 440 21.67 -2.81 -9.60
CA ARG A 440 22.42 -2.21 -10.71
C ARG A 440 23.77 -2.90 -10.85
N VAL A 441 23.97 -3.61 -11.96
CA VAL A 441 25.23 -4.26 -12.29
C VAL A 441 25.89 -3.55 -13.46
N GLN A 442 27.16 -3.20 -13.33
CA GLN A 442 27.97 -2.54 -14.35
C GLN A 442 29.35 -3.21 -14.44
N ALA A 443 29.94 -3.21 -15.62
CA ALA A 443 31.26 -3.77 -15.87
C ALA A 443 32.17 -2.75 -16.57
N ALA A 444 33.46 -2.78 -16.26
CA ALA A 444 34.51 -2.05 -16.95
C ALA A 444 35.69 -2.97 -17.22
N PHE A 445 36.49 -2.69 -18.26
CA PHE A 445 37.64 -3.48 -18.64
C PHE A 445 38.86 -2.63 -19.00
N THR A 446 40.06 -3.21 -18.87
CA THR A 446 41.32 -2.67 -19.42
C THR A 446 42.03 -3.77 -20.21
N ASP A 447 42.31 -3.53 -21.49
CA ASP A 447 42.99 -4.51 -22.36
C ASP A 447 44.52 -4.49 -22.25
N TYR A 448 45.20 -5.38 -22.98
CA TYR A 448 46.67 -5.49 -23.00
C TYR A 448 47.39 -4.27 -23.59
N SER A 449 46.69 -3.41 -24.33
CA SER A 449 47.24 -2.15 -24.83
C SER A 449 47.14 -1.02 -23.80
N GLY A 450 46.45 -1.26 -22.68
CA GLY A 450 46.11 -0.25 -21.68
C GLY A 450 44.87 0.56 -22.03
N THR A 451 44.09 0.13 -23.03
CA THR A 451 42.83 0.78 -23.39
C THR A 451 41.75 0.37 -22.41
N ALA A 452 41.15 1.35 -21.73
CA ALA A 452 40.04 1.13 -20.80
C ALA A 452 38.68 1.38 -21.47
N GLY A 453 37.66 0.60 -21.09
CA GLY A 453 36.31 0.72 -21.61
C GLY A 453 35.24 0.24 -20.62
N THR A 454 33.97 0.48 -20.98
CA THR A 454 32.81 0.02 -20.22
C THR A 454 32.19 -1.17 -20.94
N GLY A 455 31.84 -2.21 -20.19
CA GLY A 455 31.11 -3.36 -20.71
C GLY A 455 29.68 -2.97 -21.08
N ARG A 456 29.18 -3.57 -22.15
CA ARG A 456 27.87 -3.29 -22.72
C ARG A 456 26.88 -4.37 -22.29
N ALA A 457 25.78 -3.96 -21.68
CA ALA A 457 24.87 -4.85 -20.97
C ALA A 457 23.76 -5.39 -21.89
N GLN A 458 23.41 -6.66 -21.74
CA GLN A 458 22.22 -7.25 -22.35
C GLN A 458 21.53 -8.16 -21.33
N ALA A 459 20.25 -7.87 -21.05
CA ALA A 459 19.43 -8.71 -20.19
C ALA A 459 19.03 -10.02 -20.90
N LEU A 460 19.01 -11.12 -20.14
CA LEU A 460 18.48 -12.42 -20.57
C LEU A 460 17.17 -12.74 -19.86
N THR A 461 17.11 -12.49 -18.54
CA THR A 461 15.91 -12.64 -17.70
C THR A 461 15.85 -11.49 -16.70
N THR A 462 14.82 -11.47 -15.85
CA THR A 462 14.72 -10.51 -14.73
C THR A 462 15.86 -10.64 -13.72
N ASP A 463 16.54 -11.78 -13.66
CA ASP A 463 17.57 -12.10 -12.66
C ASP A 463 18.95 -12.38 -13.26
N SER A 464 19.08 -12.36 -14.59
CA SER A 464 20.33 -12.66 -15.28
C SER A 464 20.53 -11.89 -16.58
N GLY A 465 21.80 -11.68 -16.93
CA GLY A 465 22.21 -11.05 -18.18
C GLY A 465 23.70 -11.18 -18.42
N TYR A 466 24.19 -10.58 -19.49
CA TYR A 466 25.59 -10.66 -19.89
C TYR A 466 26.17 -9.31 -20.30
N PHE A 467 27.50 -9.25 -20.36
CA PHE A 467 28.24 -8.12 -20.91
C PHE A 467 29.16 -8.57 -22.05
N TRP A 468 29.29 -7.71 -23.05
CA TRP A 468 30.33 -7.79 -24.09
C TRP A 468 31.21 -6.53 -24.04
N PHE A 469 32.45 -6.62 -24.48
CA PHE A 469 33.43 -5.52 -24.37
C PHE A 469 33.81 -4.93 -25.72
N PHE A 470 34.07 -5.78 -26.71
CA PHE A 470 34.63 -5.37 -28.00
C PHE A 470 33.63 -5.54 -29.15
N ASP A 471 32.92 -6.67 -29.17
CA ASP A 471 31.99 -7.05 -30.22
C ASP A 471 30.74 -7.70 -29.59
N ALA A 472 29.56 -7.35 -30.07
CA ALA A 472 28.29 -7.84 -29.52
C ALA A 472 28.08 -9.34 -29.71
N ASP A 473 28.76 -9.96 -30.69
CA ASP A 473 28.73 -11.40 -30.93
C ASP A 473 29.71 -12.16 -30.01
N ASN A 474 30.51 -11.47 -29.19
CA ASN A 474 31.48 -12.06 -28.27
C ASN A 474 31.19 -11.69 -26.80
N VAL A 475 30.54 -12.60 -26.08
CA VAL A 475 30.17 -12.41 -24.67
C VAL A 475 31.37 -12.60 -23.75
N GLU A 476 31.60 -11.63 -22.87
CA GLU A 476 32.76 -11.60 -21.97
C GLU A 476 32.39 -11.96 -20.53
N LEU A 477 31.21 -11.55 -20.05
CA LEU A 477 30.73 -11.84 -18.68
C LEU A 477 29.27 -12.29 -18.68
N LEU A 478 28.93 -13.21 -17.77
CA LEU A 478 27.56 -13.56 -17.41
C LEU A 478 27.33 -13.24 -15.94
N ALA A 479 26.27 -12.50 -15.61
CA ALA A 479 25.90 -12.12 -14.26
C ALA A 479 24.49 -12.58 -13.90
N LYS A 480 24.29 -13.00 -12.65
CA LYS A 480 22.95 -13.29 -12.09
C LYS A 480 22.85 -12.96 -10.61
N MET A 481 21.64 -12.61 -10.19
CA MET A 481 21.25 -12.53 -8.77
C MET A 481 20.48 -13.79 -8.37
N VAL A 482 20.74 -14.29 -7.17
CA VAL A 482 20.06 -15.49 -6.64
C VAL A 482 19.48 -15.20 -5.26
N ASN A 483 18.22 -15.58 -5.08
CA ASN A 483 17.55 -15.52 -3.79
C ASN A 483 18.02 -16.64 -2.86
N GLY A 484 18.91 -16.31 -1.92
CA GLY A 484 19.39 -17.21 -0.86
C GLY A 484 18.63 -17.07 0.46
N CYS A 485 17.53 -16.31 0.50
CA CYS A 485 16.88 -15.90 1.74
C CYS A 485 16.32 -17.06 2.56
N SER A 486 15.86 -18.12 1.89
CA SER A 486 15.34 -19.32 2.54
C SER A 486 16.41 -20.19 3.22
N TYR A 487 17.70 -19.90 3.02
CA TYR A 487 18.80 -20.76 3.47
C TYR A 487 19.88 -20.04 4.30
N GLY A 488 19.99 -18.71 4.21
CA GLY A 488 21.06 -17.99 4.90
C GLY A 488 20.90 -16.47 4.99
N SER A 489 19.67 -15.95 4.83
CA SER A 489 19.33 -14.52 4.99
C SER A 489 20.13 -13.54 4.13
N ARG A 490 20.76 -13.99 3.03
CA ARG A 490 21.50 -13.12 2.10
C ARG A 490 21.16 -13.41 0.64
N LEU A 491 21.29 -12.37 -0.20
CA LEU A 491 21.15 -12.46 -1.66
C LEU A 491 22.52 -12.62 -2.31
N GLY A 492 22.59 -13.58 -3.24
CA GLY A 492 23.80 -14.01 -3.91
C GLY A 492 24.05 -13.26 -5.22
N VAL A 493 25.28 -12.83 -5.43
CA VAL A 493 25.85 -12.40 -6.71
C VAL A 493 26.63 -13.57 -7.30
N TYR A 494 26.33 -13.92 -8.55
CA TYR A 494 27.13 -14.88 -9.30
C TYR A 494 27.57 -14.25 -10.62
N VAL A 495 28.88 -14.24 -10.86
CA VAL A 495 29.45 -13.75 -12.13
C VAL A 495 30.51 -14.72 -12.64
N GLY A 496 30.40 -15.12 -13.90
CA GLY A 496 31.42 -15.86 -14.63
C GLY A 496 31.96 -15.03 -15.79
N GLY A 497 33.22 -15.24 -16.14
CA GLY A 497 33.86 -14.54 -17.25
C GLY A 497 34.50 -15.49 -18.25
N LEU A 498 34.48 -15.09 -19.51
CA LEU A 498 35.11 -15.76 -20.67
C LEU A 498 36.30 -14.94 -21.20
N THR A 499 36.84 -14.06 -20.36
CA THR A 499 37.80 -13.03 -20.73
C THR A 499 39.11 -13.13 -19.95
N ASP A 500 40.21 -12.69 -20.57
CA ASP A 500 41.52 -12.57 -19.94
C ASP A 500 42.00 -11.12 -19.79
N VAL A 501 41.20 -10.12 -20.21
CA VAL A 501 41.48 -8.70 -19.92
C VAL A 501 41.24 -8.37 -18.45
N GLU A 502 41.70 -7.22 -17.97
CA GLU A 502 41.33 -6.73 -16.64
C GLU A 502 39.84 -6.43 -16.62
N THR A 503 39.14 -6.76 -15.53
CA THR A 503 37.70 -6.51 -15.42
C THR A 503 37.35 -6.03 -14.03
N THR A 504 36.53 -4.98 -13.93
CA THR A 504 35.91 -4.53 -12.69
C THR A 504 34.40 -4.64 -12.82
N ILE A 505 33.75 -5.36 -11.90
CA ILE A 505 32.30 -5.51 -11.83
C ILE A 505 31.79 -4.83 -10.58
N ARG A 506 30.84 -3.93 -10.74
CA ARG A 506 30.18 -3.23 -9.65
C ARG A 506 28.72 -3.66 -9.56
N VAL A 507 28.30 -4.12 -8.39
CA VAL A 507 26.91 -4.45 -8.07
C VAL A 507 26.44 -3.51 -6.97
N THR A 508 25.40 -2.73 -7.25
CA THR A 508 24.78 -1.79 -6.31
C THR A 508 23.37 -2.26 -5.97
N ASP A 509 23.08 -2.42 -4.70
CA ASP A 509 21.71 -2.55 -4.20
C ASP A 509 21.06 -1.18 -4.23
N THR A 510 20.07 -0.99 -5.08
CA THR A 510 19.42 0.31 -5.24
C THR A 510 18.53 0.66 -4.07
N ARG A 511 18.22 -0.26 -3.15
CA ARG A 511 17.40 0.07 -1.98
C ARG A 511 18.14 0.89 -0.95
N ASP A 512 19.38 0.51 -0.65
CA ASP A 512 20.17 1.07 0.44
C ASP A 512 21.51 1.68 -0.02
N GLY A 513 21.81 1.58 -1.33
CA GLY A 513 23.05 2.08 -1.93
C GLY A 513 24.28 1.20 -1.69
N THR A 514 24.13 0.07 -1.00
CA THR A 514 25.25 -0.85 -0.72
C THR A 514 25.86 -1.31 -2.03
N THR A 515 27.18 -1.12 -2.16
CA THR A 515 27.91 -1.46 -3.37
C THR A 515 28.98 -2.49 -3.08
N ARG A 516 29.11 -3.48 -3.97
CA ARG A 516 30.20 -4.46 -3.99
C ARG A 516 30.90 -4.42 -5.32
N GLU A 517 32.21 -4.38 -5.26
CA GLU A 517 33.08 -4.33 -6.42
C GLU A 517 33.99 -5.54 -6.43
N TYR A 518 34.14 -6.15 -7.60
CA TYR A 518 34.97 -7.31 -7.83
C TYR A 518 35.91 -7.02 -8.99
N THR A 519 37.21 -7.20 -8.77
CA THR A 519 38.22 -6.94 -9.80
C THR A 519 38.96 -8.23 -10.14
N LYS A 520 39.10 -8.48 -11.43
CA LYS A 520 39.93 -9.54 -12.01
C LYS A 520 41.14 -8.87 -12.70
N PRO A 521 42.39 -9.14 -12.30
CA PRO A 521 43.58 -8.55 -12.91
C PRO A 521 43.82 -8.98 -14.36
N LEU A 522 44.50 -8.15 -15.14
CA LEU A 522 44.91 -8.47 -16.53
C LEU A 522 45.72 -9.77 -16.62
N GLY A 523 45.41 -10.63 -17.60
CA GLY A 523 46.13 -11.88 -17.88
C GLY A 523 45.84 -13.05 -16.93
N GLU A 524 45.08 -12.83 -15.86
CA GLU A 524 44.65 -13.91 -14.97
C GLU A 524 43.43 -14.67 -15.52
N ARG A 525 43.17 -15.88 -15.02
CA ARG A 525 41.93 -16.60 -15.32
C ARG A 525 40.78 -16.01 -14.49
N PHE A 526 39.61 -15.85 -15.10
CA PHE A 526 38.44 -15.41 -14.37
C PHE A 526 38.01 -16.46 -13.33
N THR A 527 38.10 -16.11 -12.05
CA THR A 527 37.57 -16.93 -10.97
C THR A 527 36.11 -16.58 -10.77
N MET A 528 35.22 -17.58 -10.80
CA MET A 528 33.79 -17.34 -10.62
C MET A 528 33.53 -16.59 -9.31
N ILE A 529 32.82 -15.48 -9.42
CA ILE A 529 32.30 -14.75 -8.26
C ILE A 529 31.07 -15.53 -7.78
N SER A 530 31.09 -15.94 -6.52
CA SER A 530 29.97 -16.52 -5.80
C SER A 530 29.99 -15.93 -4.39
N ASP A 531 29.40 -14.76 -4.24
CA ASP A 531 29.34 -14.04 -2.98
C ASP A 531 27.87 -13.79 -2.61
N ALA A 532 27.56 -13.67 -1.33
CA ALA A 532 26.23 -13.30 -0.85
C ALA A 532 26.29 -12.05 0.02
N PRO A 533 26.62 -10.88 -0.55
CA PRO A 533 26.97 -9.71 0.24
C PRO A 533 25.76 -8.85 0.64
N PHE A 534 24.60 -9.06 0.01
CA PHE A 534 23.43 -8.22 0.21
C PHE A 534 22.43 -8.87 1.16
N SER A 535 21.80 -8.05 1.98
CA SER A 535 20.77 -8.51 2.90
C SER A 535 19.50 -8.92 2.14
N CYS A 536 18.86 -9.97 2.62
CA CYS A 536 17.52 -10.33 2.14
C CYS A 536 16.50 -9.21 2.35
N PRO A 537 15.41 -9.21 1.56
CA PRO A 537 14.38 -8.20 1.67
C PRO A 537 13.78 -8.07 3.05
#